data_AF-A0A1V9VAQ7-F1
#
_entry.id   AF-A0A1V9VAQ7-F1
#
_cell.length_a   1.000
_cell.length_b   1.000
_cell.length_c   1.000
_cell.angle_alpha   90.00
_cell.angle_beta   90.00
_cell.angle_gamma   90.00
#
_symmetry.space_group_name_H-M   'P 1'
#
loop_
_entity.id
_entity.type
_entity.pdbx_description
1 polymer ?
#
loop_
_entity_poly.entity_id
_entity_poly.type
_entity_poly.pdbx_seq_one_letter_code
_entity_poly.pdbx_strand_id
1 'polypeptide(L)'
;MKLLEENYEINFSKVNFLERKTKIENKKTIICGASKVGKSYLVYDFLSNFKNEEYLYIDFFDLRNSNIDKELSLLDDFISLKDIKVLVLENFNNQCKIPNCENIILTSQKSIEYKNFKKIELFALDFEEYLLFDNKHQNITQSFNNFLKYGNLPLSINTEEHKKISKLQD
;
A
#
# COMPACT_ATOMS: atom_id res chain seq x y z
N MET A 1 21.54 6.06 -9.78
CA MET A 1 20.41 5.18 -10.15
C MET A 1 20.46 3.84 -9.39
N LYS A 2 21.27 3.72 -8.33
CA LYS A 2 21.40 2.44 -7.61
C LYS A 2 20.12 2.12 -6.85
N LEU A 3 19.55 3.12 -6.15
CA LEU A 3 18.35 2.93 -5.34
C LEU A 3 17.11 2.70 -6.23
N LEU A 4 17.02 3.37 -7.38
CA LEU A 4 15.94 3.12 -8.33
C LEU A 4 15.96 1.68 -8.87
N GLU A 5 17.14 1.15 -9.20
CA GLU A 5 17.28 -0.26 -9.60
C GLU A 5 16.91 -1.22 -8.46
N GLU A 6 17.39 -0.96 -7.22
CA GLU A 6 17.04 -1.78 -6.05
C GLU A 6 15.53 -1.82 -5.77
N ASN A 7 14.82 -0.70 -5.98
CA ASN A 7 13.36 -0.62 -5.83
C ASN A 7 12.61 -1.28 -7.01
N TYR A 8 13.20 -1.24 -8.20
CA TYR A 8 12.66 -1.89 -9.40
C TYR A 8 12.74 -3.43 -9.30
N GLU A 9 13.77 -3.97 -8.63
CA GLU A 9 13.93 -5.41 -8.44
C GLU A 9 12.97 -6.00 -7.37
N ILE A 10 12.13 -5.19 -6.72
CA ILE A 10 11.21 -5.67 -5.68
C ILE A 10 10.06 -6.48 -6.30
N ASN A 11 10.00 -7.75 -5.91
CA ASN A 11 9.00 -8.69 -6.39
C ASN A 11 7.90 -8.93 -5.35
N PHE A 12 6.66 -8.56 -5.68
CA PHE A 12 5.48 -8.77 -4.82
C PHE A 12 4.63 -9.99 -5.21
N SER A 13 5.03 -10.76 -6.23
CA SER A 13 4.25 -11.90 -6.73
C SER A 13 4.04 -13.04 -5.71
N LYS A 14 4.77 -12.99 -4.60
CA LYS A 14 4.67 -13.97 -3.49
C LYS A 14 3.94 -13.43 -2.26
N VAL A 15 3.47 -12.19 -2.28
CA VAL A 15 2.75 -11.62 -1.14
C VAL A 15 1.33 -12.17 -1.15
N ASN A 16 1.03 -13.06 -0.21
CA ASN A 16 -0.36 -13.43 0.08
C ASN A 16 -1.06 -12.22 0.70
N PHE A 17 -1.81 -11.49 -0.12
CA PHE A 17 -2.69 -10.43 0.34
C PHE A 17 -4.14 -10.93 0.35
N LEU A 18 -4.95 -10.33 1.22
CA LEU A 18 -6.38 -10.55 1.25
C LEU A 18 -7.06 -9.39 0.53
N GLU A 19 -8.03 -9.73 -0.31
CA GLU A 19 -8.76 -8.78 -1.14
C GLU A 19 -9.59 -7.82 -0.25
N ARG A 20 -9.65 -6.56 -0.66
CA ARG A 20 -10.53 -5.54 -0.08
C ARG A 20 -11.76 -5.37 -0.98
N LYS A 21 -12.87 -4.94 -0.40
CA LYS A 21 -14.06 -4.58 -1.19
C LYS A 21 -13.80 -3.40 -2.13
N THR A 22 -12.94 -2.47 -1.71
CA THR A 22 -12.51 -1.33 -2.53
C THR A 22 -11.41 -1.76 -3.50
N LYS A 23 -11.43 -1.26 -4.74
CA LYS A 23 -10.42 -1.58 -5.77
C LYS A 23 -9.84 -0.34 -6.42
N ILE A 24 -8.65 -0.47 -6.99
CA ILE A 24 -8.02 0.56 -7.82
C ILE A 24 -8.45 0.36 -9.27
N GLU A 25 -9.32 1.23 -9.78
CA GLU A 25 -9.84 1.15 -11.15
C GLU A 25 -9.26 2.21 -12.08
N ASN A 26 -8.81 3.34 -11.51
CA ASN A 26 -8.30 4.47 -12.28
C ASN A 26 -6.77 4.40 -12.42
N LYS A 27 -6.29 4.74 -13.62
CA LYS A 27 -4.85 4.80 -13.93
C LYS A 27 -4.06 5.68 -12.96
N LYS A 28 -4.63 6.83 -12.57
CA LYS A 28 -4.03 7.76 -11.61
C LYS A 28 -4.87 7.79 -10.34
N THR A 29 -4.35 7.18 -9.28
CA THR A 29 -5.09 6.98 -8.04
C THR A 29 -4.27 7.42 -6.82
N ILE A 30 -4.94 8.07 -5.87
CA ILE A 30 -4.41 8.41 -4.55
C ILE A 30 -5.19 7.61 -3.52
N ILE A 31 -4.50 6.87 -2.66
CA ILE A 31 -5.08 6.16 -1.53
C ILE A 31 -4.67 6.88 -0.25
N CYS A 32 -5.63 7.53 0.39
CA CYS A 32 -5.46 8.18 1.68
C CYS A 32 -6.08 7.34 2.79
N GLY A 33 -5.49 7.31 3.97
CA GLY A 33 -6.08 6.64 5.13
C GLY A 33 -5.08 6.49 6.27
N ALA A 34 -5.58 6.26 7.48
CA ALA A 34 -4.74 6.13 8.66
C ALA A 34 -3.66 5.03 8.51
N SER A 35 -2.66 5.04 9.39
CA SER A 35 -1.66 3.97 9.41
C SER A 35 -2.33 2.60 9.58
N LYS A 36 -1.76 1.56 8.97
CA LYS A 36 -2.16 0.16 9.14
C LYS A 36 -3.59 -0.22 8.68
N VAL A 37 -4.35 0.66 8.04
CA VAL A 37 -5.72 0.35 7.51
C VAL A 37 -5.74 -0.55 6.27
N GLY A 38 -4.58 -1.01 5.79
CA GLY A 38 -4.47 -1.92 4.65
C GLY A 38 -4.32 -1.23 3.28
N LYS A 39 -3.72 -0.04 3.21
CA LYS A 39 -3.44 0.65 1.94
C LYS A 39 -2.56 -0.19 1.02
N SER A 40 -1.47 -0.77 1.55
CA SER A 40 -0.53 -1.60 0.80
C SER A 40 -1.19 -2.86 0.23
N TYR A 41 -2.23 -3.40 0.88
CA TYR A 41 -2.99 -4.54 0.34
C TYR A 41 -3.69 -4.18 -0.98
N LEU A 42 -4.27 -2.98 -1.10
CA LEU A 42 -4.85 -2.51 -2.36
C LEU A 42 -3.80 -2.36 -3.46
N VAL A 43 -2.62 -1.89 -3.09
CA VAL A 43 -1.50 -1.73 -4.01
C VAL A 43 -1.04 -3.09 -4.52
N TYR A 44 -0.83 -4.06 -3.63
CA TYR A 44 -0.40 -5.41 -4.00
C TYR A 44 -1.44 -6.12 -4.86
N ASP A 45 -2.73 -5.96 -4.54
CA ASP A 45 -3.82 -6.47 -5.38
C ASP A 45 -3.77 -5.89 -6.80
N PHE A 46 -3.59 -4.58 -6.92
CA PHE A 46 -3.45 -3.94 -8.23
C PHE A 46 -2.22 -4.42 -8.99
N LEU A 47 -1.06 -4.47 -8.32
CA LEU A 47 0.22 -4.90 -8.90
C LEU A 47 0.21 -6.38 -9.32
N SER A 48 -0.63 -7.22 -8.71
CA SER A 48 -0.75 -8.64 -9.09
C SER A 48 -1.21 -8.85 -10.54
N ASN A 49 -1.79 -7.82 -11.18
CA ASN A 49 -2.19 -7.83 -12.59
C ASN A 49 -1.04 -7.51 -13.56
N PHE A 50 0.15 -7.19 -13.06
CA PHE A 50 1.31 -6.77 -13.83
C PHE A 50 2.50 -7.70 -13.60
N LYS A 51 3.41 -7.77 -14.56
CA LYS A 51 4.70 -8.44 -14.36
C LYS A 51 5.63 -7.58 -13.52
N ASN A 52 6.60 -8.19 -12.86
CA ASN A 52 7.54 -7.48 -11.98
C ASN A 52 8.33 -6.41 -12.72
N GLU A 53 8.67 -6.66 -13.99
CA GLU A 53 9.41 -5.74 -14.83
C GLU A 53 8.56 -4.56 -15.33
N GLU A 54 7.24 -4.60 -15.14
CA GLU A 54 6.33 -3.55 -15.62
C GLU A 54 6.05 -2.47 -14.58
N TYR A 55 6.52 -2.64 -13.34
CA TYR A 55 6.24 -1.69 -12.27
C TYR A 55 7.48 -1.26 -11.48
N LEU A 56 7.42 -0.06 -10.92
CA LEU A 56 8.39 0.45 -9.96
C LEU A 56 7.65 0.79 -8.67
N TYR A 57 8.10 0.22 -7.56
CA TYR A 57 7.53 0.46 -6.24
C TYR A 57 8.55 1.15 -5.35
N ILE A 58 8.20 2.31 -4.82
CA ILE A 58 9.04 3.08 -3.90
C ILE A 58 8.25 3.36 -2.63
N ASP A 59 8.73 2.85 -1.50
CA ASP A 59 8.21 3.21 -0.18
C ASP A 59 9.14 4.24 0.48
N PHE A 60 8.62 5.44 0.73
CA PHE A 60 9.38 6.52 1.37
C PHE A 60 9.62 6.31 2.87
N PHE A 61 8.94 5.36 3.50
CA PHE A 61 9.19 4.99 4.89
C PHE A 61 10.18 3.84 5.02
N ASP A 62 10.59 3.22 3.92
CA ASP A 62 11.64 2.23 3.93
C ASP A 62 13.00 2.89 4.21
N LEU A 63 13.70 2.42 5.24
CA LEU A 63 15.00 2.94 5.65
C LEU A 63 16.06 2.82 4.54
N ARG A 64 15.92 1.84 3.65
CA ARG A 64 16.78 1.67 2.46
C ARG A 64 16.69 2.86 1.52
N ASN A 65 15.52 3.52 1.49
CA ASN A 65 15.22 4.68 0.66
C ASN A 65 15.57 6.02 1.32
N SER A 66 16.24 6.02 2.47
CA SER A 66 16.63 7.24 3.21
C SER A 66 17.40 8.30 2.41
N ASN A 67 18.08 7.91 1.31
CA ASN A 67 18.82 8.83 0.43
C ASN A 67 18.28 8.86 -1.01
N ILE A 68 17.07 8.35 -1.25
CA ILE A 68 16.52 8.23 -2.61
C ILE A 68 16.27 9.57 -3.27
N ASP A 69 16.09 10.64 -2.50
CA ASP A 69 15.82 12.01 -2.97
C ASP A 69 16.81 12.49 -4.05
N LYS A 70 18.07 12.06 -3.95
CA LYS A 70 19.11 12.39 -4.95
C LYS A 70 18.83 11.79 -6.32
N GLU A 71 18.19 10.62 -6.36
CA GLU A 71 17.88 9.88 -7.59
C GLU A 71 16.47 10.18 -8.12
N LEU A 72 15.57 10.79 -7.32
CA LEU A 72 14.22 11.15 -7.77
C LEU A 72 14.20 12.12 -8.95
N SER A 73 15.27 12.91 -9.13
CA SER A 73 15.43 13.79 -10.30
C SER A 73 15.58 13.02 -11.62
N LEU A 74 16.00 11.75 -11.56
CA LEU A 74 16.21 10.86 -12.70
C LEU A 74 15.03 9.90 -12.92
N LEU A 75 13.94 10.06 -12.16
CA LEU A 75 12.83 9.11 -12.13
C LEU A 75 12.10 9.03 -13.49
N ASP A 76 11.87 10.17 -14.15
CA ASP A 76 11.26 10.21 -15.49
C ASP A 76 12.11 9.48 -16.54
N ASP A 77 13.43 9.69 -16.51
CA ASP A 77 14.37 9.02 -17.40
C ASP A 77 14.40 7.52 -17.14
N PHE A 78 14.36 7.11 -15.88
CA PHE A 78 14.36 5.71 -15.47
C PHE A 78 13.08 4.98 -15.92
N ILE A 79 11.92 5.62 -15.74
CA ILE A 79 10.62 5.09 -16.20
C ILE A 79 10.64 4.89 -17.71
N SER A 80 11.17 5.86 -18.46
CA SER A 80 11.26 5.79 -19.92
C SER A 80 12.26 4.73 -20.38
N LEU A 81 13.40 4.59 -19.69
CA LEU A 81 14.45 3.64 -20.02
C LEU A 81 14.01 2.18 -19.82
N LYS A 82 13.25 1.90 -18.75
CA LYS A 82 12.81 0.56 -18.38
C LYS A 82 11.41 0.19 -18.91
N ASP A 83 10.74 1.12 -19.59
CA ASP A 83 9.35 0.97 -20.06
C ASP A 83 8.36 0.63 -18.91
N ILE A 84 8.51 1.33 -17.78
CA ILE A 84 7.67 1.13 -16.60
C ILE A 84 6.24 1.60 -16.87
N LYS A 85 5.28 0.69 -16.70
CA LYS A 85 3.84 0.92 -16.91
C LYS A 85 3.11 1.34 -15.64
N VAL A 86 3.62 0.97 -14.47
CA VAL A 86 3.02 1.30 -13.18
C VAL A 86 4.06 1.87 -12.23
N LEU A 87 3.82 3.08 -11.74
CA LEU A 87 4.59 3.67 -10.66
C LEU A 87 3.78 3.67 -9.37
N VAL A 88 4.34 3.10 -8.30
CA VAL A 88 3.82 3.18 -6.95
C VAL A 88 4.74 4.03 -6.09
N LEU A 89 4.18 5.07 -5.48
CA LEU A 89 4.82 5.94 -4.50
C LEU A 89 4.09 5.78 -3.16
N GLU A 90 4.62 4.91 -2.31
CA GLU A 90 4.06 4.56 -1.01
C GLU A 90 4.56 5.50 0.10
N ASN A 91 3.67 5.92 0.99
CA ASN A 91 3.93 6.92 2.03
C ASN A 91 4.42 8.26 1.47
N PHE A 92 3.82 8.67 0.34
CA PHE A 92 4.13 9.92 -0.34
C PHE A 92 3.67 11.15 0.45
N ASN A 93 4.58 12.12 0.53
CA ASN A 93 4.44 13.41 1.18
C ASN A 93 5.24 14.48 0.40
N ASN A 94 5.02 14.53 -0.93
CA ASN A 94 5.55 15.53 -1.84
C ASN A 94 7.09 15.55 -1.99
N GLN A 95 7.75 14.40 -1.84
CA GLN A 95 9.21 14.27 -1.96
C GLN A 95 9.72 14.58 -3.38
N CYS A 96 8.89 14.36 -4.42
CA CYS A 96 9.24 14.65 -5.81
C CYS A 96 8.04 15.15 -6.61
N LYS A 97 8.32 15.63 -7.83
CA LYS A 97 7.28 15.86 -8.84
C LYS A 97 6.79 14.50 -9.34
N ILE A 98 5.50 14.42 -9.65
CA ILE A 98 4.90 13.22 -10.20
C ILE A 98 5.38 13.06 -11.65
N PRO A 99 6.10 11.97 -11.98
CA PRO A 99 6.63 11.74 -13.33
C PRO A 99 5.51 11.33 -14.30
N ASN A 100 5.83 11.26 -15.58
CA ASN A 100 4.89 10.74 -16.58
C ASN A 100 4.96 9.21 -16.65
N CYS A 101 3.89 8.54 -16.25
CA CYS A 101 3.73 7.09 -16.33
C CYS A 101 2.26 6.75 -16.63
N GLU A 102 2.01 5.60 -17.25
CA GLU A 102 0.66 5.18 -17.62
C GLU A 102 -0.25 5.05 -16.40
N ASN A 103 0.22 4.31 -15.39
CA ASN A 103 -0.47 4.15 -14.10
C ASN A 103 0.39 4.71 -12.98
N ILE A 104 -0.23 5.50 -12.09
CA ILE A 104 0.43 6.11 -10.94
C ILE A 104 -0.45 5.91 -9.72
N ILE A 105 0.07 5.24 -8.72
CA ILE A 105 -0.57 5.05 -7.42
C ILE A 105 0.24 5.78 -6.37
N LEU A 106 -0.41 6.72 -5.69
CA LEU A 106 0.15 7.40 -4.51
C LEU A 106 -0.54 6.88 -3.27
N THR A 107 0.19 6.53 -2.22
CA THR A 107 -0.42 6.29 -0.91
C THR A 107 0.04 7.35 0.08
N SER A 108 -0.86 7.80 0.95
CA SER A 108 -0.51 8.76 2.00
C SER A 108 -1.33 8.53 3.26
N GLN A 109 -0.75 8.87 4.40
CA GLN A 109 -1.50 8.92 5.66
C GLN A 109 -2.34 10.19 5.78
N LYS A 110 -1.86 11.28 5.17
CA LYS A 110 -2.56 12.55 5.14
C LYS A 110 -3.46 12.61 3.91
N SER A 111 -4.55 13.34 4.03
CA SER A 111 -5.37 13.68 2.88
C SER A 111 -4.56 14.59 1.95
N ILE A 112 -4.21 14.08 0.77
CA ILE A 112 -3.55 14.82 -0.30
C ILE A 112 -4.45 14.87 -1.53
N GLU A 113 -4.32 15.92 -2.33
CA GLU A 113 -5.09 16.11 -3.54
C GLU A 113 -4.17 16.52 -4.69
N TYR A 114 -4.35 15.86 -5.83
CA TYR A 114 -3.69 16.22 -7.09
C TYR A 114 -4.71 16.27 -8.20
N LYS A 115 -4.53 17.23 -9.11
CA LYS A 115 -5.36 17.34 -10.31
C LYS A 115 -5.20 16.07 -11.16
N ASN A 116 -6.33 15.56 -11.68
CA ASN A 116 -6.41 14.34 -12.51
C ASN A 116 -6.10 13.01 -11.79
N PHE A 117 -6.11 13.01 -10.44
CA PHE A 117 -6.06 11.76 -9.67
C PHE A 117 -7.42 11.45 -9.06
N LYS A 118 -7.83 10.18 -9.12
CA LYS A 118 -8.96 9.69 -8.35
C LYS A 118 -8.50 9.47 -6.91
N LYS A 119 -9.22 10.05 -5.94
CA LYS A 119 -8.96 9.82 -4.52
C LYS A 119 -9.81 8.66 -4.00
N ILE A 120 -9.18 7.77 -3.24
CA ILE A 120 -9.79 6.70 -2.45
C ILE A 120 -9.45 7.01 -0.98
N GLU A 121 -10.48 7.21 -0.16
CA GLU A 121 -10.32 7.28 1.29
C GLU A 121 -10.57 5.90 1.87
N LEU A 122 -9.49 5.28 2.35
CA LEU A 122 -9.51 3.92 2.88
C LEU A 122 -9.64 3.94 4.39
N PHE A 123 -10.68 3.27 4.88
CA PHE A 123 -10.92 3.05 6.29
C PHE A 123 -10.47 1.64 6.72
N ALA A 124 -10.44 1.42 8.04
CA ALA A 124 -10.26 0.11 8.62
C ALA A 124 -11.35 -0.87 8.14
N LEU A 125 -11.13 -2.17 8.33
CA LEU A 125 -11.99 -3.21 7.77
C LEU A 125 -13.41 -3.10 8.32
N ASP A 126 -14.42 -3.20 7.46
CA ASP A 126 -15.76 -3.48 7.98
C ASP A 126 -15.82 -4.90 8.58
N PHE A 127 -16.93 -5.26 9.23
CA PHE A 127 -17.00 -6.56 9.90
C PHE A 127 -16.95 -7.75 8.93
N GLU A 128 -17.47 -7.60 7.71
CA GLU A 128 -17.42 -8.67 6.71
C GLU A 128 -15.99 -8.85 6.17
N GLU A 129 -15.30 -7.74 5.86
CA GLU A 129 -13.88 -7.77 5.53
C GLU A 129 -13.05 -8.32 6.69
N TYR A 130 -13.38 -7.97 7.94
CA TYR A 130 -12.72 -8.51 9.12
C TYR A 130 -12.83 -10.04 9.19
N LEU A 131 -14.01 -10.60 8.90
CA LEU A 131 -14.22 -12.05 8.88
C LEU A 131 -13.40 -12.75 7.79
N LEU A 132 -13.24 -12.12 6.62
CA LEU A 132 -12.35 -12.62 5.57
C LEU A 132 -10.87 -12.64 6.00
N PHE A 133 -10.49 -11.71 6.87
CA PHE A 133 -9.13 -11.65 7.43
C PHE A 133 -8.92 -12.59 8.62
N ASP A 134 -9.99 -13.01 9.30
CA ASP A 134 -9.93 -13.92 10.44
C ASP A 134 -9.81 -15.39 10.02
N ASN A 135 -8.64 -15.73 9.46
CA ASN A 135 -8.29 -17.08 9.02
C ASN A 135 -8.17 -18.11 10.16
N LYS A 136 -8.42 -17.72 11.42
CA LYS A 136 -8.32 -18.61 12.58
C LYS A 136 -9.55 -19.51 12.76
N HIS A 137 -10.51 -19.45 11.83
CA HIS A 137 -11.75 -20.23 11.85
C HIS A 137 -12.49 -20.17 13.19
N GLN A 138 -12.46 -18.99 13.83
CA GLN A 138 -13.18 -18.77 15.09
C GLN A 138 -14.68 -18.73 14.81
N ASN A 139 -15.48 -19.11 15.81
CA ASN A 139 -16.92 -18.88 15.73
C ASN A 139 -17.18 -17.36 15.61
N ILE A 140 -18.15 -16.96 14.79
CA ILE A 140 -18.53 -15.57 14.53
C ILE A 140 -18.70 -14.73 15.80
N THR A 141 -19.22 -15.31 16.89
CA THR A 141 -19.35 -14.61 18.18
C THR A 141 -18.00 -14.19 18.74
N GLN A 142 -16.98 -15.05 18.63
CA GLN A 142 -15.63 -14.74 19.08
C GLN A 142 -14.97 -13.69 18.18
N SER A 143 -15.14 -13.80 16.85
CA SER A 143 -14.65 -12.80 15.90
C SER A 143 -15.28 -11.43 16.15
N PHE A 144 -16.58 -11.38 16.45
CA PHE A 144 -17.29 -10.15 16.81
C PHE A 144 -16.79 -9.53 18.12
N ASN A 145 -16.60 -10.35 19.16
CA ASN A 145 -16.02 -9.88 20.42
C ASN A 145 -14.60 -9.32 20.22
N ASN A 146 -13.79 -9.96 19.39
CA ASN A 146 -12.44 -9.51 19.06
C ASN A 146 -12.45 -8.19 18.27
N PHE A 147 -13.36 -8.04 17.30
CA PHE A 147 -13.57 -6.82 16.54
C PHE A 147 -13.89 -5.64 17.47
N LEU A 148 -14.79 -5.83 18.44
CA LEU A 148 -15.14 -4.79 19.41
C LEU A 148 -13.98 -4.49 20.39
N LYS A 149 -13.25 -5.51 20.84
CA LYS A 149 -12.20 -5.36 21.86
C LYS A 149 -10.89 -4.78 21.31
N TYR A 150 -10.47 -5.21 20.12
CA TYR A 150 -9.17 -4.88 19.54
C TYR A 150 -9.27 -4.01 18.28
N GLY A 151 -10.48 -3.65 17.88
CA GLY A 151 -10.75 -2.92 16.65
C GLY A 151 -10.56 -3.78 15.40
N ASN A 152 -10.50 -3.10 14.26
CA ASN A 152 -10.70 -3.66 12.93
C ASN A 152 -9.56 -3.36 11.96
N LEU A 153 -8.36 -3.08 12.49
CA LEU A 153 -7.16 -2.94 11.67
C LEU A 153 -6.70 -4.31 11.16
N PRO A 154 -6.35 -4.47 9.88
CA PRO A 154 -5.80 -5.72 9.33
C PRO A 154 -4.66 -6.33 10.17
N LEU A 155 -3.78 -5.47 10.72
CA LEU A 155 -2.65 -5.90 11.55
C LEU A 155 -3.09 -6.61 12.85
N SER A 156 -4.21 -6.20 13.45
CA SER A 156 -4.64 -6.71 14.76
C SER A 156 -5.17 -8.14 14.70
N ILE A 157 -5.63 -8.59 13.53
CA ILE A 157 -6.25 -9.90 13.32
C ILE A 157 -5.20 -11.01 13.40
N ASN A 158 -4.08 -10.81 12.70
CA ASN A 158 -2.97 -11.77 12.63
C ASN A 158 -1.97 -11.66 13.80
N THR A 159 -2.09 -10.62 14.63
CA THR A 159 -1.22 -10.46 15.80
C THR A 159 -1.65 -11.38 16.95
N GLU A 160 -0.68 -11.98 17.64
CA GLU A 160 -0.91 -12.77 18.86
C GLU A 160 -1.49 -11.88 19.98
N GLU A 161 -2.41 -12.42 20.79
CA GLU A 161 -3.19 -11.65 21.76
C GLU A 161 -2.32 -10.79 22.71
N HIS A 162 -1.25 -11.37 23.25
CA HIS A 162 -0.34 -10.69 24.17
C HIS A 162 0.48 -9.56 23.52
N LYS A 163 0.57 -9.49 22.19
CA LYS A 163 1.25 -8.42 21.44
C LYS A 163 0.29 -7.37 20.88
N LYS A 164 -1.02 -7.62 20.88
CA LYS A 164 -2.01 -6.74 20.24
C LYS A 164 -2.01 -5.34 20.85
N ILE A 165 -2.02 -5.24 22.18
CA ILE A 165 -2.10 -3.95 22.87
C ILE A 165 -0.88 -3.08 22.55
N SER A 166 0.34 -3.64 22.59
CA SER A 166 1.56 -2.93 22.22
C SER A 166 1.51 -2.44 20.77
N LYS A 167 1.18 -3.31 19.81
CA LYS A 167 1.19 -2.97 18.37
C LYS A 167 0.11 -1.99 17.93
N LEU A 168 -0.96 -1.86 18.70
CA LEU A 168 -2.03 -0.87 18.47
C LEU A 168 -1.63 0.54 18.94
N GLN A 169 -0.64 0.66 19.83
CA GLN A 169 -0.15 1.94 20.35
C GLN A 169 1.02 2.51 19.53
N ASP A 170 1.72 1.65 18.77
CA ASP A 170 2.73 2.03 17.76
C ASP A 170 2.11 2.60 16.47
#